data_AF-A0A2P5WEK0-F1
#
_entry.id   AF-A0A2P5WEK0-F1
#
_cell.length_a   1.000
_cell.length_b   1.000
_cell.length_c   1.000
_cell.angle_alpha   90.00
_cell.angle_beta   90.00
_cell.angle_gamma   90.00
#
_symmetry.space_group_name_H-M   'P 1'
#
loop_
_entity.id
_entity.type
_entity.pdbx_description
1 polymer ?
#
loop_
_entity_poly.entity_id
_entity_poly.type
_entity_poly.pdbx_seq_one_letter_code
_entity_poly.pdbx_strand_id
1 'polypeptide(L)' 'MAGGATLYNARTIKIKEDEGFKTYYFYEFGRDEQHIAIMAAVNGGKAIIAGTTAPQSKWDDDGVKLRSAAISLTVL' A
#
# COMPACT_ATOMS: atom_id res chain seq x y z
N MET A 1 -14.44 22.98 -2.62
CA MET A 1 -13.06 22.47 -2.71
C MET A 1 -13.14 21.10 -3.37
N ALA A 2 -12.31 20.82 -4.38
CA ALA A 2 -12.30 19.51 -5.01
C ALA A 2 -11.89 18.47 -3.95
N GLY A 3 -12.83 17.62 -3.54
CA GLY A 3 -12.62 16.55 -2.55
C GLY A 3 -11.80 15.38 -3.10
N GLY A 4 -10.70 15.69 -3.79
CA GLY A 4 -9.81 14.73 -4.41
C GLY A 4 -8.72 14.29 -3.44
N ALA A 5 -8.46 12.99 -3.39
CA ALA A 5 -7.30 12.46 -2.70
C ALA A 5 -6.00 12.85 -3.44
N THR A 6 -4.93 13.14 -2.70
CA THR A 6 -3.60 13.36 -3.24
C THR A 6 -2.90 12.02 -3.42
N LEU A 7 -2.64 11.59 -4.65
CA LEU A 7 -1.85 10.38 -4.91
C LEU A 7 -0.36 10.69 -4.77
N TYR A 8 0.32 10.06 -3.81
CA TYR A 8 1.76 10.22 -3.58
C TYR A 8 2.58 9.20 -4.36
N ASN A 9 2.11 7.95 -4.41
CA ASN A 9 2.81 6.87 -5.10
C ASN A 9 1.82 5.84 -5.63
N ALA A 10 2.06 5.39 -6.85
CA ALA A 10 1.38 4.22 -7.41
C ALA A 10 2.42 3.43 -8.19
N ARG A 11 2.63 2.17 -7.80
CA ARG A 11 3.57 1.29 -8.51
C ARG A 11 3.15 -0.15 -8.44
N THR A 12 3.49 -0.85 -9.51
CA THR A 12 3.34 -2.31 -9.59
C THR A 12 4.67 -2.96 -9.25
N ILE A 13 4.64 -3.94 -8.34
CA ILE A 13 5.80 -4.69 -7.90
C ILE A 13 5.59 -6.14 -8.34
N LYS A 14 6.52 -6.68 -9.12
CA LYS A 14 6.52 -8.09 -9.51
C LYS A 14 7.56 -8.82 -8.68
N ILE A 15 7.11 -9.78 -7.87
CA ILE A 15 7.99 -10.58 -7.01
C ILE A 15 8.01 -11.99 -7.58
N LYS A 16 9.22 -12.54 -7.75
CA LYS A 16 9.41 -13.94 -8.14
C LYS A 16 9.30 -14.81 -6.89
N GLU A 17 8.31 -15.68 -6.86
CA GLU A 17 8.09 -16.69 -5.82
C GLU A 17 8.23 -18.09 -6.42
N ASP A 18 8.19 -19.13 -5.57
CA ASP A 18 8.40 -20.53 -5.97
C ASP A 18 7.38 -21.02 -7.02
N GLU A 19 6.13 -20.54 -6.95
CA GLU A 19 5.06 -20.88 -7.88
C GLU A 19 5.00 -19.97 -9.14
N GLY A 20 5.83 -18.92 -9.21
CA GLY A 20 5.87 -17.99 -10.34
C GLY A 20 6.00 -16.52 -9.94
N PHE A 21 5.67 -15.62 -10.87
CA PHE A 21 5.66 -14.17 -10.57
C PHE A 21 4.32 -13.76 -9.98
N LYS A 22 4.30 -13.29 -8.72
CA LYS A 22 3.14 -12.61 -8.14
C LYS A 22 3.24 -11.10 -8.40
N THR A 23 2.10 -10.53 -8.78
CA THR A 23 1.97 -9.09 -9.00
C THR A 23 1.31 -8.46 -7.79
N TYR A 24 2.00 -7.48 -7.23
CA TYR A 24 1.54 -6.67 -6.12
C TYR A 24 1.34 -5.23 -6.59
N TYR A 25 0.28 -4.59 -6.11
CA TYR A 25 -0.06 -3.20 -6.42
C TYR A 25 0.09 -2.39 -5.15
N PHE A 26 1.00 -1.41 -5.19
CA PHE A 26 1.21 -0.48 -4.08
C PHE A 26 0.61 0.88 -4.45
N TYR A 27 -0.23 1.40 -3.57
CA TYR A 27 -0.81 2.73 -3.66
C TYR A 27 -0.59 3.48 -2.36
N GLU A 28 -0.21 4.75 -2.48
CA GLU A 28 -0.04 5.66 -1.36
C GLU A 28 -0.73 6.97 -1.69
N PHE A 29 -1.69 7.36 -0.85
CA PHE A 29 -2.49 8.55 -1.08
C PHE A 29 -2.89 9.21 0.24
N GLY A 30 -3.03 10.54 0.18
CA GLY A 30 -3.53 11.38 1.25
C GLY A 30 -4.96 11.79 0.97
N ARG A 31 -5.77 11.83 2.00
CA ARG A 31 -7.12 12.39 1.95
C ARG A 31 -7.41 13.12 3.24
N ASP A 32 -7.85 14.37 3.12
CA ASP A 32 -8.06 15.25 4.27
C ASP A 32 -6.76 15.36 5.10
N GLU A 33 -6.76 14.87 6.33
CA GLU A 33 -5.57 14.80 7.21
C GLU A 33 -5.01 13.38 7.36
N GLN A 34 -5.54 12.42 6.62
CA GLN A 34 -5.12 11.02 6.68
C GLN A 34 -4.16 10.70 5.54
N HIS A 35 -3.14 9.93 5.88
CA HIS A 35 -2.21 9.35 4.94
C HIS A 35 -2.40 7.83 4.96
N ILE A 36 -2.48 7.23 3.77
CA ILE A 36 -2.82 5.83 3.58
C ILE A 36 -1.81 5.20 2.63
N ALA A 37 -1.26 4.05 3.01
CA ALA A 37 -0.50 3.17 2.11
C ALA A 37 -1.18 1.81 2.05
N ILE A 38 -1.35 1.27 0.85
CA ILE A 38 -2.03 0.00 0.58
C ILE A 38 -1.16 -0.84 -0.35
N MET A 39 -1.09 -2.13 -0.03
CA MET A 39 -0.53 -3.19 -0.85
C MET A 39 -1.63 -4.20 -1.16
N ALA A 40 -1.82 -4.54 -2.42
CA ALA A 40 -2.84 -5.48 -2.86
C ALA A 40 -2.24 -6.55 -3.79
N ALA A 41 -2.68 -7.79 -3.64
CA ALA A 41 -2.34 -8.88 -4.54
C ALA A 41 -3.51 -9.86 -4.68
N VAL A 42 -3.48 -10.67 -5.74
CA VAL A 42 -4.50 -11.70 -6.00
C VAL A 42 -3.83 -13.07 -5.95
N ASN A 43 -4.41 -13.99 -5.19
CA ASN A 43 -3.99 -15.40 -5.14
C ASN A 43 -5.22 -16.30 -5.17
N GLY A 44 -5.24 -17.28 -6.08
CA GLY A 44 -6.32 -18.26 -6.17
C GLY A 44 -7.71 -17.65 -6.37
N GLY A 45 -7.80 -16.49 -7.03
CA GLY A 45 -9.06 -15.74 -7.21
C GLY A 45 -9.50 -14.90 -6.02
N LYS A 46 -8.72 -14.84 -4.94
CA LYS A 46 -8.97 -13.99 -3.77
C LYS A 46 -8.06 -12.76 -3.81
N ALA A 47 -8.66 -11.58 -3.63
CA ALA A 47 -7.91 -10.33 -3.43
C ALA A 47 -7.52 -10.19 -1.96
N ILE A 48 -6.23 -9.98 -1.70
CA ILE A 48 -5.68 -9.73 -0.37
C ILE A 48 -5.14 -8.32 -0.36
N ILE A 49 -5.59 -7.53 0.60
CA ILE A 49 -5.28 -6.12 0.72
C ILE A 49 -4.76 -5.89 2.13
N ALA A 50 -3.55 -5.37 2.25
CA ALA A 50 -3.00 -4.87 3.49
C ALA A 50 -2.80 -3.37 3.37
N GLY A 51 -3.07 -2.63 4.44
CA GLY A 51 -2.87 -1.20 4.42
C GLY A 51 -2.54 -0.66 5.80
N THR A 52 -1.84 0.46 5.80
CA THR A 52 -1.57 1.27 6.97
C THR A 52 -2.16 2.66 6.76
N THR A 53 -2.65 3.24 7.85
CA THR A 53 -3.18 4.60 7.85
C THR A 53 -2.75 5.33 9.10
N ALA A 54 -2.38 6.60 8.96
CA ALA A 54 -2.15 7.48 10.07
C ALA A 54 -2.44 8.93 9.69
N PRO A 55 -2.71 9.82 10.68
CA PRO A 55 -2.73 11.25 10.44
C PRO A 55 -1.41 11.73 9.82
N GLN A 56 -1.45 12.75 8.98
CA GLN A 56 -0.27 13.29 8.28
C GLN A 56 0.87 13.63 9.25
N SER A 57 0.57 14.22 10.41
CA SER A 57 1.57 14.53 11.44
C SER A 57 2.35 13.30 11.92
N LYS A 58 1.69 12.16 12.09
CA LYS A 58 2.35 10.90 12.45
C LYS A 58 3.01 10.23 11.26
N TRP A 59 2.50 10.47 10.05
CA TRP A 59 3.10 9.95 8.84
C TRP A 59 4.45 10.58 8.53
N ASP A 60 4.64 11.85 8.89
CA ASP A 60 5.92 12.53 8.74
C ASP A 60 7.01 11.90 9.63
N ASP A 61 6.65 11.46 10.83
CA ASP A 61 7.57 10.82 11.78
C ASP A 61 7.77 9.31 11.53
N ASP A 62 6.67 8.57 11.33
CA ASP A 62 6.66 7.10 11.28
C ASP A 62 6.39 6.53 9.87
N GLY A 63 6.27 7.37 8.84
CA GLY A 63 5.86 6.98 7.49
C GLY A 63 6.72 5.89 6.87
N VAL A 64 8.03 5.85 7.17
CA VAL A 64 8.92 4.77 6.72
C VAL A 64 8.50 3.41 7.30
N LYS A 65 8.18 3.36 8.60
CA LYS A 65 7.72 2.12 9.26
C LYS A 65 6.34 1.71 8.75
N LEU A 66 5.43 2.67 8.60
CA LEU A 66 4.06 2.42 8.12
C LEU A 66 4.03 1.91 6.68
N ARG A 67 4.84 2.50 5.78
CA ARG A 67 5.02 1.97 4.41
C ARG A 67 5.62 0.58 4.42
N SER A 68 6.62 0.34 5.28
CA SER A 68 7.29 -0.97 5.37
C SER A 68 6.31 -2.06 5.82
N ALA A 69 5.44 -1.78 6.79
CA ALA A 69 4.41 -2.72 7.25
C ALA A 69 3.37 -3.05 6.18
N ALA A 70 2.99 -2.08 5.32
CA ALA A 70 2.12 -2.36 4.18
C ALA A 70 2.83 -3.20 3.10
N ILE A 71 4.09 -2.88 2.80
CA ILE A 71 4.90 -3.56 1.76
C ILE A 71 5.30 -4.97 2.20
N SER A 72 5.40 -5.26 3.50
CA SER A 72 5.71 -6.61 4.00
C SER A 72 4.58 -7.63 3.84
N LEU A 73 3.48 -7.27 3.17
CA LEU A 73 2.46 -8.24 2.78
C LEU A 73 3.06 -9.29 1.83
N THR A 74 3.11 -10.52 2.31
CA THR A 74 3.39 -11.71 1.50
C THR A 74 2.12 -12.54 1.45
N VAL A 75 1.68 -12.86 0.24
CA VAL A 75 0.54 -13.75 0.05
C VAL A 75 1.06 -15.18 -0.09
N LEU A 76 0.73 -16.04 0.88
CA LEU A 76 1.00 -17.48 0.82
C LEU A 76 0.14 -18.12 -0.27
#